data_AF-A0A6L8TZK7-F1
#
_entry.id   AF-A0A6L8TZK7-F1
#
_cell.length_a   1.000
_cell.length_b   1.000
_cell.length_c   1.000
_cell.angle_alpha   90.00
_cell.angle_beta   90.00
_cell.angle_gamma   90.00
#
_symmetry.space_group_name_H-M   'P 1'
#
loop_
_entity.id
_entity.type
_entity.pdbx_description
1 polymer ?
#
loop_
_entity_poly.entity_id
_entity_poly.type
_entity_poly.pdbx_seq_one_letter_code
_entity_poly.pdbx_strand_id
1 'polypeptide(L)'
;MEIRYHWKTKFFSKKFDIYQNETLRGELFKEGLSRKVTGELNTKRYQFETKGFFKREILITDQQRHIETGRIQISCRRSDAVISYMGKEYKWKFDNFICSRWSLSDGMRVLIKYHSAAFSGLIESSTENELLILSGFFIRNFIRKRFQRSASV
;
A
#
# COMPACT_ATOMS: atom_id res chain seq x y z
N MET A 1 -8.14 13.51 -14.15
CA MET A 1 -7.39 14.41 -13.26
C MET A 1 -6.21 13.64 -12.71
N GLU A 2 -5.01 14.22 -12.71
CA GLU A 2 -3.80 13.59 -12.15
C GLU A 2 -3.60 14.12 -10.75
N ILE A 3 -3.64 13.23 -9.76
CA ILE A 3 -3.47 13.54 -8.34
C ILE A 3 -2.05 13.21 -7.94
N ARG A 4 -1.40 14.12 -7.20
CA ARG A 4 -0.04 13.93 -6.70
C ARG A 4 -0.03 14.01 -5.18
N TYR A 5 0.55 13.00 -4.56
CA TYR A 5 0.84 12.98 -3.13
C TYR A 5 2.34 12.81 -2.90
N HIS A 6 2.83 13.45 -1.85
CA HIS A 6 4.16 13.21 -1.32
C HIS A 6 4.03 12.46 -0.01
N TRP A 7 4.87 11.47 0.23
CA TRP A 7 4.91 10.83 1.55
C TRP A 7 6.27 10.99 2.19
N LYS A 8 6.29 11.01 3.52
CA LYS A 8 7.53 11.00 4.32
C LYS A 8 7.40 10.07 5.52
N THR A 9 8.53 9.59 6.01
CA THR A 9 8.63 8.79 7.22
C THR A 9 9.90 9.14 7.97
N LYS A 10 9.95 8.82 9.26
CA LYS A 10 11.15 9.00 10.09
C LYS A 10 11.98 7.71 10.09
N PHE A 11 13.25 7.84 10.44
CA PHE A 11 14.13 6.68 10.65
C PHE A 11 13.51 5.72 11.69
N PHE A 12 13.47 4.42 11.37
CA PHE A 12 12.80 3.35 12.15
C PHE A 12 11.29 3.50 12.41
N SER A 13 10.63 4.50 11.85
CA SER A 13 9.19 4.67 12.01
C SER A 13 8.42 3.57 11.27
N LYS A 14 7.33 3.12 11.90
CA LYS A 14 6.31 2.27 11.25
C LYS A 14 5.11 3.08 10.74
N LYS A 15 5.26 4.40 10.70
CA LYS A 15 4.26 5.40 10.28
C LYS A 15 4.80 6.19 9.10
N PHE A 16 3.97 6.35 8.08
CA PHE A 16 4.22 7.12 6.87
C PHE A 16 3.13 8.17 6.75
N ASP A 17 3.51 9.44 6.66
CA ASP A 17 2.59 10.56 6.52
C ASP A 17 2.45 10.90 5.03
N ILE A 18 1.22 11.11 4.56
CA ILE A 18 0.87 11.37 3.16
C ILE A 18 0.33 12.80 3.04
N TYR A 19 0.95 13.59 2.17
CA TYR A 19 0.70 15.01 1.95
C TYR A 19 0.24 15.28 0.52
N GLN A 20 -0.58 16.30 0.35
CA GLN A 20 -0.93 16.90 -0.93
C GLN A 20 -0.81 18.42 -0.78
N ASN A 21 -0.02 19.07 -1.62
CA ASN A 21 0.24 20.52 -1.54
C ASN A 21 0.59 20.97 -0.11
N GLU A 22 1.57 20.30 0.52
CA GLU A 22 2.01 20.50 1.92
C GLU A 22 0.96 20.24 3.02
N THR A 23 -0.28 19.92 2.66
CA THR A 23 -1.34 19.59 3.61
C THR A 23 -1.34 18.10 3.90
N LEU A 24 -1.36 17.72 5.18
CA LEU A 24 -1.50 16.32 5.59
C LEU A 24 -2.88 15.79 5.13
N ARG A 25 -2.89 14.78 4.28
CA ARG A 25 -4.11 14.15 3.75
C ARG A 25 -4.36 12.76 4.32
N GLY A 26 -3.34 12.13 4.88
CA GLY A 26 -3.45 10.76 5.33
C GLY A 26 -2.18 10.21 5.94
N GLU A 27 -2.25 8.96 6.34
CA GLU A 27 -1.14 8.22 6.94
C GLU A 27 -1.30 6.72 6.75
N LEU A 28 -0.19 5.99 6.75
CA LEU A 28 -0.15 4.54 6.81
C LEU A 28 0.71 4.14 8.02
N PHE A 29 0.13 3.45 8.99
CA PHE A 29 0.83 3.11 10.22
C PHE A 29 0.51 1.73 10.75
N LYS A 30 1.48 1.13 11.43
CA LYS A 30 1.30 -0.11 12.16
C LYS A 30 1.10 0.13 13.65
N GLU A 31 -0.03 -0.30 14.18
CA GLU A 31 -0.33 -0.27 15.62
C GLU A 31 0.37 -1.41 16.37
N GLY A 32 1.33 -1.06 17.23
CA GLY A 32 2.01 -1.98 18.14
C GLY A 32 2.60 -3.24 17.48
N LEU A 33 2.33 -4.39 18.11
CA LEU A 33 2.76 -5.72 17.67
C LEU A 33 1.72 -6.44 16.80
N SER A 34 0.57 -5.84 16.54
CA SER A 34 -0.55 -6.49 15.84
C SER A 34 -0.19 -6.96 14.43
N ARG A 35 -1.02 -7.81 13.81
CA ARG A 35 -0.88 -8.18 12.38
C ARG A 35 -1.59 -7.18 11.45
N LYS A 36 -2.02 -6.04 12.00
CA LYS A 36 -2.85 -5.06 11.35
C LYS A 36 -2.03 -3.82 11.01
N VAL A 37 -2.35 -3.21 9.88
CA VAL A 37 -1.83 -1.90 9.46
C VAL A 37 -3.04 -1.04 9.13
N THR A 38 -3.07 0.17 9.64
CA THR A 38 -4.15 1.13 9.40
C THR A 38 -3.67 2.14 8.36
N GLY A 39 -4.48 2.36 7.34
CA GLY A 39 -4.27 3.39 6.33
C GLY A 39 -5.43 4.36 6.33
N GLU A 40 -5.13 5.66 6.35
CA GLU A 40 -6.09 6.72 6.22
C GLU A 40 -5.68 7.65 5.08
N LEU A 41 -6.64 8.08 4.27
CA LEU A 41 -6.45 9.08 3.22
C LEU A 41 -7.77 9.79 2.96
N ASN A 42 -7.77 11.12 2.88
CA ASN A 42 -8.95 11.96 2.64
C ASN A 42 -10.16 11.56 3.53
N THR A 43 -9.94 11.33 4.82
CA THR A 43 -10.94 10.84 5.81
C THR A 43 -11.40 9.38 5.67
N LYS A 44 -11.02 8.67 4.61
CA LYS A 44 -11.30 7.23 4.45
C LYS A 44 -10.27 6.40 5.19
N ARG A 45 -10.73 5.47 6.03
CA ARG A 45 -9.88 4.64 6.87
C ARG A 45 -10.08 3.16 6.59
N TYR A 46 -8.99 2.48 6.28
CA TYR A 46 -8.95 1.06 5.96
C TYR A 46 -7.95 0.32 6.86
N GLN A 47 -8.31 -0.92 7.20
CA GLN A 47 -7.45 -1.83 7.94
C GLN A 47 -6.99 -2.96 7.02
N PHE A 48 -5.67 -3.14 6.96
CA PHE A 48 -5.00 -4.22 6.26
C PHE A 48 -4.59 -5.30 7.26
N GLU A 49 -5.22 -6.47 7.21
CA GLU A 49 -4.93 -7.58 8.13
C GLU A 49 -4.33 -8.77 7.38
N THR A 50 -3.12 -9.18 7.78
CA THR A 50 -2.49 -10.38 7.20
C THR A 50 -3.12 -11.67 7.74
N LYS A 51 -3.64 -12.51 6.85
CA LYS A 51 -4.24 -13.82 7.17
C LYS A 51 -3.40 -14.99 6.61
N GLY A 52 -3.74 -16.20 7.07
CA GLY A 52 -3.17 -17.46 6.60
C GLY A 52 -1.77 -17.81 7.12
N PHE A 53 -1.40 -19.09 6.99
CA PHE A 53 -0.11 -19.63 7.44
C PHE A 53 1.08 -19.06 6.66
N PHE A 54 0.93 -18.89 5.34
CA PHE A 54 1.98 -18.35 4.47
C PHE A 54 2.06 -16.81 4.48
N LYS A 55 1.08 -16.14 5.10
CA LYS A 55 1.00 -14.66 5.18
C LYS A 55 1.07 -14.02 3.79
N ARG A 56 0.30 -14.56 2.84
CA ARG A 56 0.21 -14.09 1.44
C ARG A 56 -1.10 -13.38 1.15
N GLU A 57 -2.12 -13.66 1.96
CA GLU A 57 -3.43 -13.04 1.86
C GLU A 57 -3.54 -11.90 2.88
N ILE A 58 -4.02 -10.75 2.42
CA ILE A 58 -4.33 -9.60 3.24
C ILE A 58 -5.78 -9.21 3.03
N LEU A 59 -6.52 -9.14 4.13
CA LEU A 59 -7.89 -8.65 4.16
C LEU A 59 -7.90 -7.13 4.24
N ILE A 60 -8.79 -6.48 3.48
CA ILE A 60 -9.03 -5.04 3.57
C ILE A 60 -10.42 -4.82 4.17
N THR A 61 -10.47 -4.18 5.33
CA THR A 61 -11.72 -3.81 6.01
C THR A 61 -11.88 -2.29 6.01
N ASP A 62 -13.04 -1.80 5.57
CA ASP A 62 -13.43 -0.39 5.76
C ASP A 62 -13.78 -0.20 7.24
N GLN A 63 -13.05 0.66 7.94
CA GLN A 63 -13.25 0.86 9.38
C GLN A 63 -14.45 1.73 9.72
N GLN A 64 -14.96 2.54 8.79
CA GLN A 64 -16.18 3.32 9.02
C GLN A 64 -17.42 2.45 8.92
N ARG A 65 -17.41 1.50 7.97
CA ARG A 65 -18.54 0.60 7.72
C ARG A 65 -18.44 -0.71 8.47
N HIS A 66 -17.26 -1.08 8.95
CA HIS A 66 -16.94 -2.39 9.53
C HIS A 66 -17.20 -3.57 8.58
N ILE A 67 -16.98 -3.37 7.28
CA ILE A 67 -17.23 -4.37 6.23
C ILE A 67 -15.93 -4.71 5.50
N GLU A 68 -15.73 -5.99 5.20
CA GLU A 68 -14.69 -6.45 4.28
C GLU A 68 -14.98 -5.89 2.88
N THR A 69 -14.06 -5.10 2.36
CA THR A 69 -14.27 -4.38 1.10
C THR A 69 -13.35 -4.87 -0.02
N GLY A 70 -12.28 -5.61 0.32
CA GLY A 70 -11.38 -6.19 -0.66
C GLY A 70 -10.33 -7.11 -0.07
N ARG A 71 -9.52 -7.69 -0.96
CA ARG A 71 -8.43 -8.60 -0.61
C ARG A 71 -7.19 -8.30 -1.43
N ILE A 72 -6.02 -8.61 -0.89
CA ILE A 72 -4.73 -8.54 -1.58
C ILE A 72 -4.08 -9.91 -1.50
N GLN A 73 -3.65 -10.42 -2.65
CA GLN A 73 -2.90 -11.65 -2.77
C GLN A 73 -1.48 -11.36 -3.25
N ILE A 74 -0.50 -11.58 -2.37
CA ILE A 74 0.93 -11.45 -2.71
C ILE A 74 1.41 -12.73 -3.37
N SER A 75 2.10 -12.62 -4.50
CA SER A 75 2.65 -13.79 -5.16
C SER A 75 3.81 -14.44 -4.40
N CYS A 76 4.14 -15.68 -4.78
CA CYS A 76 5.25 -16.42 -4.20
C CYS A 76 6.59 -15.69 -4.32
N ARG A 77 6.82 -15.03 -5.46
CA ARG A 77 8.08 -14.33 -5.78
C ARG A 77 8.17 -12.94 -5.15
N ARG A 78 7.11 -12.44 -4.51
CA ARG A 78 7.03 -11.12 -3.84
C ARG A 78 7.40 -9.94 -4.77
N SER A 79 7.36 -10.14 -6.09
CA SER A 79 7.60 -9.12 -7.12
C SER A 79 6.31 -8.41 -7.54
N ASP A 80 5.18 -9.03 -7.25
CA ASP A 80 3.86 -8.63 -7.71
C ASP A 80 2.78 -9.09 -6.72
N ALA A 81 1.59 -8.52 -6.90
CA ALA A 81 0.40 -8.82 -6.13
C ALA A 81 -0.86 -8.49 -6.93
N VAL A 82 -1.98 -9.07 -6.52
CA VAL A 82 -3.30 -8.76 -7.06
C VAL A 82 -4.18 -8.20 -5.96
N ILE A 83 -4.88 -7.10 -6.24
CA ILE A 83 -5.87 -6.50 -5.36
C ILE A 83 -7.25 -6.80 -5.95
N SER A 84 -8.11 -7.47 -5.20
CA SER A 84 -9.51 -7.70 -5.56
C SER A 84 -10.40 -6.69 -4.82
N TYR A 85 -11.09 -5.84 -5.56
CA TYR A 85 -11.94 -4.78 -5.01
C TYR A 85 -13.14 -4.52 -5.92
N MET A 86 -14.35 -4.53 -5.37
CA MET A 86 -15.62 -4.32 -6.10
C MET A 86 -15.76 -5.20 -7.35
N GLY A 87 -15.40 -6.48 -7.24
CA GLY A 87 -15.45 -7.45 -8.35
C GLY A 87 -14.42 -7.24 -9.46
N LYS A 88 -13.46 -6.32 -9.28
CA LYS A 88 -12.35 -6.08 -10.22
C LYS A 88 -11.02 -6.47 -9.61
N GLU A 89 -10.09 -6.85 -10.47
CA GLU A 89 -8.71 -7.13 -10.09
C GLU A 89 -7.78 -6.02 -10.57
N TYR A 90 -6.87 -5.61 -9.68
CA TYR A 90 -5.84 -4.63 -9.97
C TYR A 90 -4.47 -5.28 -9.76
N LYS A 91 -3.62 -5.17 -10.77
CA LYS A 91 -2.28 -5.76 -10.76
C LYS A 91 -1.28 -4.77 -10.22
N TRP A 92 -0.59 -5.17 -9.16
CA TRP A 92 0.50 -4.44 -8.53
C TRP A 92 1.82 -5.10 -8.86
N LYS A 93 2.86 -4.33 -9.18
CA LYS A 93 4.22 -4.87 -9.42
C LYS A 93 5.30 -3.82 -9.20
N PHE A 94 6.52 -4.27 -8.91
CA PHE A 94 7.71 -3.42 -9.03
C PHE A 94 8.02 -3.12 -10.50
N ASP A 95 8.42 -1.87 -10.76
CA ASP A 95 8.80 -1.41 -12.10
C ASP A 95 10.34 -1.37 -12.30
N ASN A 96 11.11 -1.61 -11.23
CA ASN A 96 12.57 -1.67 -11.30
C ASN A 96 13.19 -2.68 -10.32
N PHE A 97 14.42 -3.12 -10.63
CA PHE A 97 15.14 -4.15 -9.87
C PHE A 97 15.46 -3.73 -8.43
N ILE A 98 15.77 -2.45 -8.20
CA ILE A 98 16.06 -1.91 -6.86
C ILE A 98 14.78 -1.65 -6.03
N CYS A 99 13.60 -2.02 -6.54
CA CYS A 99 12.31 -1.94 -5.82
C CYS A 99 11.96 -0.54 -5.29
N SER A 100 12.44 0.51 -5.97
CA SER A 100 12.16 1.91 -5.63
C SER A 100 10.99 2.50 -6.41
N ARG A 101 10.57 1.83 -7.50
CA ARG A 101 9.41 2.18 -8.33
C ARG A 101 8.45 1.00 -8.40
N TRP A 102 7.16 1.28 -8.30
CA TRP A 102 6.12 0.29 -8.47
C TRP A 102 4.84 0.94 -8.97
N SER A 103 3.96 0.13 -9.54
CA SER A 103 2.74 0.59 -10.16
C SER A 103 1.54 -0.28 -9.82
N LEU A 104 0.36 0.31 -9.91
CA LEU A 104 -0.93 -0.37 -9.84
C LEU A 104 -1.69 -0.13 -11.15
N SER A 105 -2.24 -1.20 -11.73
CA SER A 105 -2.95 -1.17 -13.01
C SER A 105 -4.29 -1.91 -12.94
N ASP A 106 -5.25 -1.52 -13.76
CA ASP A 106 -6.55 -2.20 -13.91
C ASP A 106 -6.56 -3.27 -15.02
N GLY A 107 -5.37 -3.66 -15.49
CA GLY A 107 -5.19 -4.57 -16.61
C GLY A 107 -5.11 -3.89 -17.98
N MET A 108 -5.72 -2.72 -18.16
CA MET A 108 -5.63 -1.95 -19.41
C MET A 108 -4.59 -0.83 -19.31
N ARG A 109 -4.56 -0.12 -18.19
CA ARG A 109 -3.68 1.03 -17.98
C ARG A 109 -3.13 1.08 -16.57
N VAL A 110 -2.00 1.78 -16.42
CA VAL A 110 -1.45 2.10 -15.10
C VAL A 110 -2.30 3.22 -14.49
N LEU A 111 -2.89 2.93 -13.34
CA LEU A 111 -3.72 3.89 -12.58
C LEU A 111 -2.88 4.69 -11.59
N ILE A 112 -1.89 4.05 -10.95
CA ILE A 112 -1.11 4.66 -9.88
C ILE A 112 0.35 4.29 -10.06
N LYS A 113 1.23 5.30 -10.00
CA LYS A 113 2.67 5.14 -10.01
C LYS A 113 3.22 5.60 -8.68
N TYR A 114 4.19 4.87 -8.18
CA TYR A 114 4.83 5.16 -6.91
C TYR A 114 6.33 5.23 -7.10
N HIS A 115 6.94 6.17 -6.40
CA HIS A 115 8.38 6.32 -6.32
C HIS A 115 8.80 6.48 -4.86
N SER A 116 9.90 5.84 -4.49
CA SER A 116 10.46 5.90 -3.14
C SER A 116 11.94 6.23 -3.17
N ALA A 117 12.31 7.25 -2.42
CA ALA A 117 13.64 7.40 -1.85
C ALA A 117 13.70 6.71 -0.48
N ALA A 118 14.74 6.97 0.31
CA ALA A 118 14.97 6.31 1.60
C ALA A 118 13.84 6.58 2.63
N PHE A 119 13.47 7.86 2.79
CA PHE A 119 12.53 8.34 3.81
C PHE A 119 11.36 9.15 3.25
N SER A 120 11.29 9.27 1.93
CA SER A 120 10.25 10.03 1.24
C SER A 120 9.94 9.43 -0.12
N GLY A 121 8.88 9.91 -0.75
CA GLY A 121 8.55 9.51 -2.10
C GLY A 121 7.32 10.22 -2.66
N LEU A 122 6.91 9.77 -3.84
CA LEU A 122 5.82 10.33 -4.63
C LEU A 122 4.78 9.25 -4.94
N ILE A 123 3.51 9.64 -4.96
CA ILE A 123 2.40 8.85 -5.44
C ILE A 123 1.68 9.69 -6.50
N GLU A 124 1.67 9.23 -7.74
CA GLU A 124 0.95 9.84 -8.86
C GLU A 124 -0.24 8.93 -9.20
N SER A 125 -1.45 9.44 -9.08
CA SER A 125 -2.69 8.66 -9.25
C SER A 125 -3.61 9.29 -10.28
N SER A 126 -4.13 8.49 -11.21
CA SER A 126 -5.21 8.89 -12.12
C SER A 126 -6.60 8.58 -11.55
N THR A 127 -6.67 8.03 -10.34
CA THR A 127 -7.91 7.70 -9.63
C THR A 127 -7.94 8.36 -8.26
N GLU A 128 -9.13 8.73 -7.81
CA GLU A 128 -9.35 9.27 -6.46
C GLU A 128 -9.59 8.16 -5.43
N ASN A 129 -9.65 6.89 -5.86
CA ASN A 129 -9.97 5.78 -4.97
C ASN A 129 -8.87 5.57 -3.92
N GLU A 130 -9.15 6.00 -2.69
CA GLU A 130 -8.20 5.98 -1.58
C GLU A 130 -7.79 4.57 -1.19
N LEU A 131 -8.70 3.60 -1.29
CA LEU A 131 -8.38 2.21 -1.01
C LEU A 131 -7.31 1.70 -1.96
N LEU A 132 -7.43 1.96 -3.27
CA LEU A 132 -6.43 1.51 -4.25
C LEU A 132 -5.08 2.20 -4.02
N ILE A 133 -5.09 3.51 -3.76
CA ILE A 133 -3.88 4.29 -3.44
C ILE A 133 -3.18 3.71 -2.22
N LEU A 134 -3.91 3.52 -1.11
CA LEU A 134 -3.37 2.99 0.14
C LEU A 134 -2.94 1.53 0.00
N SER A 135 -3.67 0.71 -0.74
CA SER A 135 -3.33 -0.70 -0.96
C SER A 135 -2.01 -0.85 -1.71
N GLY A 136 -1.84 -0.11 -2.82
CA GLY A 136 -0.58 -0.13 -3.57
C GLY A 136 0.61 0.39 -2.75
N PHE A 137 0.37 1.37 -1.86
CA PHE A 137 1.40 1.85 -0.93
C PHE A 137 1.72 0.84 0.19
N PHE A 138 0.70 0.18 0.73
CA PHE A 138 0.82 -0.84 1.76
C PHE A 138 1.64 -2.04 1.29
N ILE A 139 1.37 -2.55 0.08
CA ILE A 139 2.01 -3.76 -0.46
C ILE A 139 3.54 -3.62 -0.47
N ARG A 140 4.05 -2.48 -0.97
CA ARG A 140 5.49 -2.21 -0.97
C ARG A 140 6.10 -2.27 0.43
N ASN A 141 5.43 -1.65 1.40
CA ASN A 141 5.91 -1.60 2.79
C ASN A 141 5.87 -2.98 3.46
N PHE A 142 4.84 -3.76 3.16
CA PHE A 142 4.72 -5.16 3.59
C PHE A 142 5.85 -6.02 3.05
N ILE A 143 6.13 -5.95 1.74
CA ILE A 143 7.19 -6.72 1.08
C ILE A 143 8.57 -6.30 1.61
N ARG A 144 8.88 -5.00 1.69
CA ARG A 144 10.17 -4.49 2.20
C ARG A 144 10.47 -4.99 3.61
N LYS A 145 9.48 -4.94 4.50
CA LYS A 145 9.63 -5.44 5.88
C LYS A 145 9.90 -6.95 5.93
N ARG A 146 9.35 -7.72 4.99
CA ARG A 146 9.57 -9.16 4.92
C ARG A 146 10.95 -9.50 4.40
N PHE A 147 11.49 -8.72 3.45
CA PHE A 147 12.87 -8.87 2.99
C PHE A 147 13.88 -8.61 4.12
N GLN A 148 13.71 -7.52 4.88
CA GLN A 148 14.61 -7.20 6.00
C GLN A 148 14.69 -8.34 7.03
N ARG A 149 13.55 -8.96 7.36
CA ARG A 149 13.49 -10.11 8.29
C ARG A 149 14.17 -11.37 7.77
N SER A 150 14.15 -11.61 6.46
CA SER A 150 14.81 -12.77 5.86
C SER A 150 16.33 -12.63 5.77
N ALA A 151 16.85 -11.39 5.79
CA ALA A 151 18.29 -11.11 5.79
C ALA A 151 18.91 -11.03 7.20
N SER A 152 18.09 -11.13 8.26
CA SER A 152 18.53 -11.11 9.66
C SER A 152 18.64 -12.51 10.29
N VAL A 153 18.61 -13.56 9.46
CA VAL A 153 18.73 -14.97 9.82
C VAL A 153 19.95 -15.51 9.09
#